data_AF-A0A1Q9TVI4-F1
#
_entry.id   AF-A0A1Q9TVI4-F1
#
_cell.length_a   1.000
_cell.length_b   1.000
_cell.length_c   1.000
_cell.angle_alpha   90.00
_cell.angle_beta   90.00
_cell.angle_gamma   90.00
#
_symmetry.space_group_name_H-M   'P 1'
#
loop_
_entity.id
_entity.type
_entity.pdbx_description
1 polymer ?
#
loop_
_entity_poly.entity_id
_entity_poly.type
_entity_poly.pdbx_seq_one_letter_code
_entity_poly.pdbx_strand_id
1 'polypeptide(L)'
;MTTNRDLQRTAARVLAALLDTPNLPEVSWNLYSPGRFTRSYVTADLNADLLAGQADSHQAVRDWAARLGTRVELRRGTTPDARAIVDGIVVRVWCAPEFRDDVNASEE
;
A
#
# COMPACT_ATOMS: atom_id res chain seq x y z
N MET A 1 -25.57 -1.52 1.79
CA MET A 1 -24.93 -0.26 2.21
C MET A 1 -23.75 -0.63 3.08
N THR A 2 -22.52 -0.35 2.68
CA THR A 2 -21.32 -0.77 3.43
C THR A 2 -21.07 0.20 4.58
N THR A 3 -20.88 -0.31 5.81
CA THR A 3 -20.58 0.54 6.96
C THR A 3 -19.06 0.74 7.12
N ASN A 4 -18.63 1.77 7.86
CA ASN A 4 -17.21 1.94 8.22
C ASN A 4 -16.63 0.72 8.95
N ARG A 5 -17.46 0.04 9.75
CA ARG A 5 -17.08 -1.19 10.46
C ARG A 5 -16.83 -2.34 9.48
N ASP A 6 -17.62 -2.42 8.41
CA ASP A 6 -17.41 -3.44 7.37
C ASP A 6 -16.12 -3.17 6.58
N LEU A 7 -15.84 -1.91 6.23
CA LEU A 7 -14.58 -1.54 5.58
C LEU A 7 -13.37 -1.88 6.44
N GLN A 8 -13.41 -1.58 7.74
CA GLN A 8 -12.33 -1.93 8.67
C GLN A 8 -12.11 -3.44 8.77
N ARG A 9 -13.21 -4.22 8.82
CA ARG A 9 -13.12 -5.69 8.82
C ARG A 9 -12.52 -6.22 7.53
N THR A 10 -12.92 -5.68 6.38
CA THR A 10 -12.35 -6.08 5.08
C THR A 10 -10.86 -5.72 5.03
N ALA A 11 -10.47 -4.50 5.43
CA ALA A 11 -9.07 -4.09 5.46
C ALA A 11 -8.21 -4.98 6.39
N ALA A 12 -8.74 -5.38 7.56
CA ALA A 12 -8.06 -6.30 8.45
C ALA A 12 -7.91 -7.72 7.86
N ARG A 13 -8.91 -8.21 7.11
CA ARG A 13 -8.81 -9.49 6.39
C ARG A 13 -7.78 -9.45 5.27
N VAL A 14 -7.78 -8.37 4.49
CA VAL A 14 -6.77 -8.13 3.45
C VAL A 14 -5.38 -8.11 4.09
N LEU A 15 -5.19 -7.38 5.20
CA LEU A 15 -3.92 -7.37 5.92
C LEU A 15 -3.50 -8.79 6.37
N ALA A 16 -4.39 -9.57 6.98
CA ALA A 16 -4.06 -10.94 7.38
C ALA A 16 -3.60 -11.80 6.20
N ALA A 17 -4.30 -11.73 5.05
CA ALA A 17 -3.91 -12.45 3.85
C ALA A 17 -2.57 -11.99 3.26
N LEU A 18 -2.21 -10.71 3.41
CA LEU A 18 -0.91 -10.20 2.99
C LEU A 18 0.21 -10.70 3.91
N LEU A 19 -0.02 -10.72 5.23
CA LEU A 19 0.94 -11.23 6.23
C LEU A 19 1.21 -12.74 6.09
N ASP A 20 0.23 -13.50 5.60
CA ASP A 20 0.41 -14.93 5.31
C ASP A 20 1.24 -15.21 4.05
N THR A 21 1.64 -14.17 3.29
CA THR A 21 2.43 -14.37 2.07
C THR A 21 3.91 -14.61 2.41
N PRO A 22 4.47 -15.80 2.09
CA PRO A 22 5.86 -16.09 2.36
C PRO A 22 6.79 -15.31 1.43
N ASN A 23 8.03 -15.08 1.89
CA ASN A 23 9.14 -14.52 1.11
C ASN A 23 8.91 -13.09 0.58
N LEU A 24 8.08 -12.29 1.26
CA LEU A 24 7.99 -10.86 1.00
C LEU A 24 8.82 -10.07 2.02
N PRO A 25 9.42 -8.94 1.61
CA PRO A 25 10.06 -8.01 2.51
C PRO A 25 9.09 -7.50 3.59
N GLU A 26 9.62 -7.30 4.80
CA GLU A 26 8.85 -6.79 5.92
C GLU A 26 8.42 -5.34 5.67
N VAL A 27 7.20 -5.03 6.11
CA VAL A 27 6.57 -3.73 5.88
C VAL A 27 5.80 -3.33 7.14
N SER A 28 5.96 -2.08 7.55
CA SER A 28 5.21 -1.50 8.67
C SER A 28 3.81 -1.09 8.21
N TRP A 29 2.79 -1.84 8.61
CA TRP A 29 1.41 -1.63 8.18
C TRP A 29 0.65 -0.64 9.07
N ASN A 30 -0.10 0.24 8.42
CA ASN A 30 -1.02 1.17 9.04
C ASN A 30 -2.42 0.98 8.46
N LEU A 31 -3.39 0.78 9.35
CA LEU A 31 -4.81 0.76 9.04
C LEU A 31 -5.41 2.12 9.40
N TYR A 32 -5.88 2.85 8.40
CA TYR A 32 -6.47 4.17 8.62
C TYR A 32 -7.97 4.04 8.86
N SER A 33 -8.48 4.78 9.85
CA SER A 33 -9.92 4.92 10.01
C SER A 33 -10.45 5.90 8.95
N PRO A 34 -11.50 5.54 8.21
CA PRO A 34 -12.17 6.50 7.34
C PRO A 34 -12.84 7.59 8.21
N GLY A 35 -12.23 8.78 8.31
CA GLY A 35 -12.81 9.94 8.99
C GLY A 35 -14.03 10.53 8.26
N ARG A 36 -15.19 10.63 8.93
CA ARG A 36 -16.46 11.22 8.42
C ARG A 36 -16.85 10.80 6.98
N PHE A 37 -16.89 9.51 6.67
CA PHE A 37 -17.38 9.04 5.36
C PHE A 37 -18.86 8.62 5.44
N THR A 38 -19.76 9.56 5.21
CA THR A 38 -21.19 9.29 5.00
C THR A 38 -21.47 8.94 3.53
N ARG A 39 -21.90 7.70 3.33
CA ARG A 39 -22.96 7.27 2.38
C ARG A 39 -22.61 6.76 0.97
N SER A 40 -21.46 7.02 0.37
CA SER A 40 -21.31 6.78 -1.08
C SER A 40 -19.98 6.16 -1.51
N TYR A 41 -19.84 4.85 -1.34
CA TYR A 41 -18.81 4.08 -2.07
C TYR A 41 -19.45 2.85 -2.71
N VAL A 42 -19.91 3.02 -3.95
CA VAL A 42 -20.19 1.92 -4.89
C VAL A 42 -18.93 1.60 -5.70
N THR A 43 -17.92 2.47 -5.67
CA THR A 43 -16.63 2.34 -6.36
C THR A 43 -15.54 2.85 -5.43
N ALA A 44 -14.48 2.06 -5.21
CA ALA A 44 -13.34 2.48 -4.38
C ALA A 44 -12.71 3.75 -4.97
N ASP A 45 -12.70 4.84 -4.20
CA ASP A 45 -11.99 6.07 -4.56
C ASP A 45 -10.54 5.93 -4.13
N LEU A 46 -9.64 6.01 -5.11
CA LEU A 46 -8.19 5.84 -4.97
C LEU A 46 -7.51 6.92 -4.09
N ASN A 47 -8.28 7.85 -3.52
CA ASN A 47 -7.78 8.88 -2.62
C ASN A 47 -7.86 8.54 -1.13
N ALA A 48 -8.40 7.38 -0.76
CA ALA A 48 -8.45 6.92 0.63
C ALA A 48 -7.52 5.71 0.83
N ASP A 49 -6.29 5.97 1.29
CA ASP A 49 -5.33 4.93 1.69
C ASP A 49 -5.84 4.25 2.99
N LEU A 50 -6.70 3.24 2.86
CA LEU A 50 -7.27 2.51 4.03
C LEU A 50 -6.27 1.53 4.65
N LEU A 51 -5.39 0.97 3.82
CA LEU A 51 -4.30 0.09 4.23
C LEU A 51 -3.01 0.52 3.53
N ALA A 52 -2.06 1.03 4.31
CA ALA A 52 -0.76 1.42 3.78
C ALA A 52 0.38 0.72 4.52
N GLY A 53 1.30 0.15 3.77
CA GLY A 53 2.54 -0.43 4.26
C GLY A 53 3.73 0.45 3.91
N GLN A 54 4.56 0.76 4.90
CA GLN A 54 5.84 1.43 4.69
C GLN A 54 6.97 0.39 4.63
N ALA A 55 7.63 0.31 3.48
CA ALA A 55 8.83 -0.46 3.25
C ALA A 55 10.09 0.36 3.58
N ASP A 56 11.19 -0.33 3.81
CA ASP A 56 12.51 0.21 4.15
C ASP A 56 13.46 0.32 2.94
N SER A 57 13.00 -0.08 1.76
CA SER A 57 13.79 -0.04 0.52
C SER A 57 12.91 0.07 -0.72
N HIS A 58 13.48 0.61 -1.80
CA HIS A 58 12.80 0.68 -3.10
C HIS A 58 12.60 -0.72 -3.69
N GLN A 59 13.54 -1.64 -3.48
CA GLN A 59 13.41 -3.01 -3.94
C GLN A 59 12.22 -3.71 -3.28
N ALA A 60 11.99 -3.49 -1.99
CA ALA A 60 10.80 -4.03 -1.33
C ALA A 60 9.50 -3.53 -1.97
N VAL A 61 9.42 -2.25 -2.35
CA VAL A 61 8.24 -1.72 -3.08
C VAL A 61 8.05 -2.42 -4.42
N ARG A 62 9.13 -2.76 -5.15
CA ARG A 62 9.05 -3.51 -6.43
C ARG A 62 8.54 -4.94 -6.22
N ASP A 63 9.02 -5.63 -5.19
CA ASP A 63 8.60 -6.99 -4.87
C ASP A 63 7.11 -7.03 -4.50
N TRP A 64 6.68 -6.05 -3.70
CA TRP A 64 5.26 -5.84 -3.39
C TRP A 64 4.44 -5.46 -4.62
N ALA A 65 4.96 -4.65 -5.53
CA ALA A 65 4.27 -4.31 -6.79
C ALA A 65 4.02 -5.56 -7.65
N ALA A 66 5.04 -6.42 -7.79
CA ALA A 66 4.92 -7.69 -8.51
C ALA A 66 3.85 -8.60 -7.87
N ARG A 67 3.86 -8.70 -6.53
CA ARG A 67 2.85 -9.47 -5.78
C ARG A 67 1.42 -8.97 -5.96
N LEU A 68 1.26 -7.65 -5.97
CA LEU A 68 -0.04 -6.98 -6.12
C LEU A 68 -0.49 -6.91 -7.58
N GLY A 69 0.36 -7.32 -8.55
CA GLY A 69 0.06 -7.23 -9.98
C GLY A 69 -0.04 -5.79 -10.48
N THR A 70 0.72 -4.87 -9.88
CA THR A 70 0.71 -3.44 -10.19
C THR A 70 2.12 -2.95 -10.57
N ARG A 71 2.23 -1.67 -10.96
CA ARG A 71 3.50 -1.02 -11.26
C ARG A 71 3.90 -0.10 -10.12
N VAL A 72 5.21 0.14 -10.01
CA VAL A 72 5.74 1.19 -9.13
C VAL A 72 5.54 2.53 -9.81
N GLU A 73 4.93 3.46 -9.10
CA GLU A 73 4.79 4.87 -9.45
C GLU A 73 5.73 5.72 -8.59
N LEU A 74 6.13 6.90 -9.07
CA LEU A 74 6.86 7.88 -8.28
C LEU A 74 5.92 9.01 -7.87
N ARG A 75 5.37 8.93 -6.65
CA ARG A 75 4.59 10.03 -6.07
C ARG A 75 5.49 11.21 -5.75
N ARG A 76 5.03 12.41 -6.13
CA ARG A 76 5.76 13.68 -5.96
C ARG A 76 7.21 13.61 -6.50
N GLY A 77 7.42 12.80 -7.55
CA GLY A 77 8.71 12.61 -8.21
C GLY A 77 9.80 11.89 -7.39
N THR A 78 9.51 11.47 -6.16
CA THR A 78 10.55 11.02 -5.22
C THR A 78 10.17 9.82 -4.38
N THR A 79 8.89 9.58 -4.13
CA THR A 79 8.41 8.50 -3.27
C THR A 79 7.93 7.33 -4.13
N PRO A 80 8.67 6.21 -4.24
CA PRO A 80 8.17 5.04 -4.94
C PRO A 80 7.01 4.43 -4.18
N ASP A 81 5.95 4.11 -4.91
CA ASP A 81 4.78 3.49 -4.35
C ASP A 81 4.09 2.52 -5.31
N ALA A 82 3.52 1.46 -4.76
CA ALA A 82 2.74 0.45 -5.45
C ALA A 82 1.32 0.45 -4.87
N ARG A 83 0.30 0.53 -5.74
CA ARG A 83 -1.11 0.56 -5.33
C ARG A 83 -1.94 -0.47 -6.09
N ALA A 84 -2.82 -1.15 -5.38
CA ALA A 84 -3.79 -2.07 -5.94
C ALA A 84 -5.09 -2.06 -5.13
N ILE A 85 -6.21 -2.40 -5.78
CA ILE A 85 -7.47 -2.64 -5.09
C ILE A 85 -7.57 -4.14 -4.81
N VAL A 86 -7.65 -4.52 -3.54
CA VAL A 86 -7.82 -5.90 -3.09
C VAL A 86 -9.11 -5.97 -2.27
N ASP A 87 -10.07 -6.77 -2.72
CA ASP A 87 -11.40 -6.88 -2.10
C ASP A 87 -12.08 -5.53 -1.81
N GLY A 88 -11.91 -4.57 -2.72
CA GLY A 88 -12.47 -3.22 -2.60
C GLY A 88 -11.72 -2.28 -1.64
N ILE A 89 -10.58 -2.72 -1.10
CA ILE A 89 -9.68 -1.93 -0.25
C ILE A 89 -8.47 -1.50 -1.07
N VAL A 90 -8.14 -0.21 -1.04
CA VAL A 90 -6.89 0.29 -1.61
C VAL A 90 -5.75 -0.12 -0.70
N VAL A 91 -4.89 -1.00 -1.20
CA VAL A 91 -3.63 -1.40 -0.59
C VAL A 91 -2.52 -0.57 -1.22
N ARG A 92 -1.76 0.13 -0.38
CA ARG A 92 -0.59 0.91 -0.80
C ARG A 92 0.65 0.37 -0.11
N VAL A 93 1.71 0.13 -0.86
CA VAL A 93 3.06 -0.07 -0.31
C VAL A 93 3.94 1.06 -0.81
N TRP A 94 4.68 1.71 0.07
CA TRP A 94 5.53 2.84 -0.30
C TRP A 94 6.81 2.84 0.51
N CYS A 95 7.84 3.51 0.01
CA CYS A 95 9.11 3.68 0.69
C CYS A 95 9.36 5.18 0.91
N ALA A 96 9.78 5.57 2.11
CA ALA A 96 10.04 6.98 2.40
C ALA A 96 11.28 7.47 1.65
N PRO A 97 11.36 8.78 1.28
CA PRO A 97 12.47 9.32 0.51
C PRO A 97 13.84 9.13 1.16
N GLU A 98 13.91 9.03 2.50
CA GLU A 98 15.15 8.77 3.24
C GLU A 98 15.75 7.37 3.02
N PHE A 99 14.95 6.41 2.54
CA PHE A 99 15.38 5.05 2.22
C PHE A 99 15.73 4.89 0.74
N ARG A 100 16.14 5.99 0.10
CA ARG A 100 16.51 5.98 -1.30
C ARG A 100 17.63 4.98 -1.52
N ASP A 101 17.42 4.05 -2.45
CA ASP A 101 18.55 3.42 -3.11
C ASP A 101 19.36 4.58 -3.71
N ASP A 102 20.56 4.85 -3.19
CA ASP A 102 21.52 5.69 -3.87
C ASP A 102 21.91 4.96 -5.16
N VAL A 103 21.13 5.17 -6.22
CA VAL A 103 21.41 4.65 -7.58
C VAL A 103 22.68 5.32 -8.17
N ASN A 104 23.44 6.09 -7.39
CA ASN A 104 24.68 6.75 -7.80
C ASN A 104 25.94 6.27 -7.05
N ALA A 105 25.92 5.12 -6.39
CA ALA A 105 27.12 4.54 -5.78
C ALA A 105 27.88 3.56 -6.72
N SER A 106 27.68 3.61 -8.04
CA SER A 106 28.38 2.73 -8.99
C SER A 106 28.63 3.38 -10.34
N GLU A 107 29.35 4.50 -10.32
CA GLU A 107 30.16 4.98 -11.45
C GLU A 107 31.54 5.42 -10.89
N GLU A 108 32.38 4.45 -10.55
CA GLU A 108 33.86 4.59 -10.52
C GLU A 108 34.49 3.45 -11.31
#